data_AF-A0A2R7NL39-F1
#
_entry.id   AF-A0A2R7NL39-F1
#
_cell.length_a   1.000
_cell.length_b   1.000
_cell.length_c   1.000
_cell.angle_alpha   90.00
_cell.angle_beta   90.00
_cell.angle_gamma   90.00
#
_symmetry.space_group_name_H-M   'P 1'
#
loop_
_entity.id
_entity.type
_entity.pdbx_description
1 polymer ?
#
loop_
_entity_poly.entity_id
_entity_poly.type
_entity_poly.pdbx_seq_one_letter_code
_entity_poly.pdbx_strand_id
1 'polypeptide(L)'
;MYKDKIDFFLTQISEKCNEDQGENITFSLGNGYYSLFYNNDVEIEKIEELIDMASEASYSSFATGSLAIIYFMRLLHNANIITDEDIESIEEDSIEFFLELLSAAADRKEYDLFTGLIGLGIYFLEIKKFDAASKIVSHIDHLKHERNQSFFWIDHIVKEDNIIDLGLAHGQPSIISFLAECYHKGCEKEMCAKLIRGSVNFLKELYEENKDSQFIFPSKLNIATGEKQLSERLAWCYGDLGVAISIWKAYTVLKDEDLKAMCHSIILNLSKVKADSSGVFYSKKNECIDTGICHGTSGISHIFNKFYRIFQNEELKEAHDYWMSLTLNQLDKGVKFPYDLKNDEWVEHTGLLEGISGVGMVLLDYQYPEKARDWDKIYLMNIG
;
A
#
# COMPACT_ATOMS: atom_id res chain seq x y z
N MET A 1 24.04 2.61 9.60
CA MET A 1 24.96 3.35 8.70
C MET A 1 24.52 4.80 8.48
N TYR A 2 23.22 5.11 8.56
CA TYR A 2 22.68 6.42 8.14
C TYR A 2 22.09 7.30 9.27
N LYS A 3 22.29 6.96 10.54
CA LYS A 3 21.53 7.55 11.66
C LYS A 3 21.45 9.07 11.61
N ASP A 4 22.59 9.76 11.68
CA ASP A 4 22.62 11.23 11.71
C ASP A 4 22.04 11.86 10.43
N LYS A 5 22.20 11.19 9.28
CA LYS A 5 21.66 11.64 7.99
C LYS A 5 20.14 11.50 7.93
N ILE A 6 19.60 10.40 8.49
CA ILE A 6 18.16 10.20 8.59
C ILE A 6 17.56 11.21 9.56
N ASP A 7 18.16 11.41 10.74
CA ASP A 7 17.69 12.39 11.72
C ASP A 7 17.66 13.82 11.14
N PHE A 8 18.67 14.18 10.33
CA PHE A 8 18.68 15.44 9.57
C PHE A 8 17.46 15.54 8.63
N PHE A 9 17.22 14.55 7.79
CA PHE A 9 16.10 14.60 6.86
C PHE A 9 14.74 14.53 7.53
N LEU A 10 14.59 13.77 8.62
CA LEU A 10 13.33 13.76 9.37
C LEU A 10 12.97 15.18 9.84
N THR A 11 13.95 15.92 10.36
CA THR A 11 13.75 17.32 10.76
C THR A 11 13.38 18.22 9.57
N GLN A 12 14.12 18.11 8.46
CA GLN A 12 13.84 18.91 7.25
C GLN A 12 12.46 18.63 6.63
N ILE A 13 12.02 17.37 6.65
CA ILE A 13 10.69 16.99 6.15
C ILE A 13 9.63 17.55 7.08
N SER A 14 9.85 17.52 8.40
CA SER A 14 8.91 18.11 9.37
C SER A 14 8.75 19.62 9.19
N GLU A 15 9.85 20.35 9.01
CA GLU A 15 9.82 21.80 8.74
C GLU A 15 8.96 22.09 7.51
N LYS A 16 9.18 21.33 6.44
CA LYS A 16 8.46 21.49 5.18
C LYS A 16 6.97 21.14 5.26
N CYS A 17 6.62 20.06 5.97
CA CYS A 17 5.23 19.68 6.20
C CYS A 17 4.47 20.73 7.03
N ASN A 18 5.18 21.51 7.85
CA ASN A 18 4.60 22.63 8.61
C ASN A 18 4.50 23.92 7.79
N GLU A 19 5.36 24.13 6.79
CA GLU A 19 5.30 25.30 5.90
C GLU A 19 4.25 25.17 4.80
N ASP A 20 3.99 23.96 4.32
CA ASP A 20 3.01 23.70 3.27
C ASP A 20 1.57 23.75 3.83
N GLN A 21 0.82 24.76 3.40
CA GLN A 21 -0.58 24.97 3.82
C GLN A 21 -1.57 23.97 3.21
N GLY A 22 -1.13 22.99 2.43
CA GLY A 22 -1.98 21.91 1.94
C GLY A 22 -3.03 22.39 0.95
N GLU A 23 -2.64 22.58 -0.31
CA GLU A 23 -3.54 23.08 -1.36
C GLU A 23 -4.73 22.14 -1.66
N ASN A 24 -4.64 20.88 -1.25
CA ASN A 24 -5.70 19.89 -1.40
C ASN A 24 -5.57 18.79 -0.33
N ILE A 25 -6.65 18.01 -0.20
CA ILE A 25 -6.77 16.88 0.73
C ILE A 25 -5.59 15.89 0.73
N THR A 26 -4.95 15.64 -0.42
CA THR A 26 -3.80 14.71 -0.50
C THR A 26 -2.59 15.26 0.23
N PHE A 27 -2.34 16.56 0.07
CA PHE A 27 -1.18 17.23 0.65
C PHE A 27 -1.40 17.49 2.14
N SER A 28 -2.60 17.97 2.49
CA SER A 28 -3.00 18.15 3.90
C SER A 28 -2.95 16.83 4.66
N LEU A 29 -3.49 15.74 4.09
CA LEU A 29 -3.40 14.42 4.69
C LEU A 29 -1.94 14.01 4.89
N GLY A 30 -1.08 14.15 3.88
CA GLY A 30 0.32 13.77 4.02
C GLY A 30 1.11 14.63 5.02
N ASN A 31 0.88 15.94 5.06
CA ASN A 31 1.48 16.85 6.05
C ASN A 31 1.06 16.49 7.47
N GLY A 32 -0.24 16.34 7.70
CA GLY A 32 -0.79 15.94 9.00
C GLY A 32 -0.27 14.57 9.42
N TYR A 33 -0.27 13.61 8.50
CA TYR A 33 0.21 12.25 8.73
C TYR A 33 1.66 12.23 9.18
N TYR A 34 2.58 12.85 8.43
CA TYR A 34 3.97 12.86 8.83
C TYR A 34 4.20 13.63 10.14
N SER A 35 3.62 14.83 10.26
CA SER A 35 3.85 15.72 11.41
C SER A 35 3.38 15.10 12.73
N LEU A 36 2.18 14.51 12.75
CA LEU A 36 1.59 13.92 13.96
C LEU A 36 2.37 12.67 14.41
N PHE A 37 2.80 11.81 13.46
CA PHE A 37 3.65 10.67 13.78
C PHE A 37 5.07 11.06 14.22
N TYR A 38 5.66 12.10 13.62
CA TYR A 38 7.03 12.52 13.93
C TYR A 38 7.15 13.23 15.28
N ASN A 39 6.31 14.25 15.50
CA ASN A 39 6.37 15.09 16.69
C ASN A 39 5.76 14.40 17.91
N ASN A 40 4.84 13.45 17.71
CA ASN A 40 4.06 12.83 18.78
C ASN A 40 3.37 13.88 19.67
N ASP A 41 2.98 14.98 19.05
CA ASP A 41 2.23 16.08 19.65
C ASP A 41 1.06 16.40 18.73
N VAL A 42 -0.11 16.59 19.33
CA VAL A 42 -1.35 16.81 18.62
C VAL A 42 -1.60 18.31 18.52
N GLU A 43 -1.31 18.86 17.35
CA GLU A 43 -1.85 20.17 16.98
C GLU A 43 -3.33 19.97 16.65
N ILE A 44 -4.21 20.23 17.63
CA ILE A 44 -5.67 20.08 17.51
C ILE A 44 -6.19 20.77 16.24
N GLU A 45 -5.66 21.96 15.92
CA GLU A 45 -6.00 22.72 14.70
C GLU A 45 -5.79 21.88 13.42
N LYS A 46 -4.70 21.11 13.30
CA LYS A 46 -4.45 20.25 12.13
C LYS A 46 -5.43 19.08 12.03
N ILE A 47 -5.89 18.56 13.17
CA ILE A 47 -6.90 17.49 13.18
C ILE A 47 -8.24 18.05 12.74
N GLU A 48 -8.65 19.20 13.28
CA GLU A 48 -9.89 19.88 12.92
C GLU A 48 -9.92 20.22 11.41
N GLU A 49 -8.82 20.76 10.87
CA GLU A 49 -8.70 21.05 9.43
C GLU A 49 -8.87 19.79 8.57
N LEU A 50 -8.29 18.66 8.98
CA LEU A 50 -8.46 17.40 8.25
C LEU A 50 -9.90 16.88 8.33
N ILE A 51 -10.56 17.00 9.48
CA ILE A 51 -11.96 16.60 9.63
C ILE A 51 -12.86 17.45 8.73
N ASP A 52 -12.69 18.77 8.72
CA ASP A 52 -13.43 19.67 7.85
C ASP A 52 -13.24 19.32 6.37
N MET A 53 -11.99 19.04 5.95
CA MET A 53 -11.71 18.57 4.60
C MET A 53 -12.38 17.22 4.27
N ALA A 54 -12.49 16.31 5.23
CA ALA A 54 -13.17 15.03 5.03
C ALA A 54 -14.68 15.23 4.82
N SER A 55 -15.29 16.16 5.58
CA SER A 55 -16.71 16.50 5.46
C SER A 55 -17.05 17.21 4.15
N GLU A 56 -16.13 18.00 3.61
CA GLU A 56 -16.30 18.72 2.33
C GLU A 56 -15.84 17.92 1.10
N ALA A 57 -15.17 16.78 1.30
CA ALA A 57 -14.60 15.99 0.21
C ALA A 57 -15.68 15.47 -0.76
N SER A 58 -15.46 15.71 -2.05
CA SER A 58 -16.35 15.23 -3.12
C SER A 58 -16.13 13.76 -3.49
N TYR A 59 -15.16 13.09 -2.87
CA TYR A 59 -14.79 11.70 -3.14
C TYR A 59 -14.21 11.01 -1.88
N SER A 60 -14.30 9.67 -1.86
CA SER A 60 -14.03 8.85 -0.66
C SER A 60 -12.97 7.78 -0.88
N SER A 61 -11.94 8.12 -1.65
CA SER A 61 -10.80 7.22 -1.89
C SER A 61 -10.07 6.88 -0.58
N PHE A 62 -9.60 5.65 -0.43
CA PHE A 62 -8.76 5.17 0.67
C PHE A 62 -7.32 5.71 0.61
N ALA A 63 -6.89 6.31 -0.49
CA ALA A 63 -5.58 6.95 -0.60
C ALA A 63 -5.61 8.46 -0.30
N THR A 64 -6.67 9.15 -0.74
CA THR A 64 -6.69 10.62 -0.82
C THR A 64 -8.06 11.26 -0.59
N GLY A 65 -9.11 10.50 -0.23
CA GLY A 65 -10.46 11.02 -0.01
C GLY A 65 -10.87 11.02 1.46
N SER A 66 -12.17 11.25 1.72
CA SER A 66 -12.69 11.25 3.09
C SER A 66 -12.39 9.95 3.85
N LEU A 67 -12.51 8.79 3.20
CA LEU A 67 -12.17 7.51 3.80
C LEU A 67 -10.69 7.43 4.25
N ALA A 68 -9.77 8.01 3.48
CA ALA A 68 -8.35 8.05 3.85
C ALA A 68 -8.11 8.88 5.12
N ILE A 69 -8.79 10.03 5.26
CA ILE A 69 -8.69 10.87 6.46
C ILE A 69 -9.26 10.15 7.68
N ILE A 70 -10.47 9.60 7.58
CA ILE A 70 -11.11 8.93 8.71
C ILE A 70 -10.29 7.70 9.14
N TYR A 71 -9.77 6.93 8.18
CA TYR A 71 -8.87 5.82 8.48
C TYR A 71 -7.55 6.29 9.09
N PHE A 72 -7.00 7.42 8.65
CA PHE A 72 -5.82 8.02 9.27
C PHE A 72 -6.08 8.41 10.74
N MET A 73 -7.21 9.04 11.05
CA MET A 73 -7.58 9.34 12.44
C MET A 73 -7.67 8.08 13.28
N ARG A 74 -8.22 7.00 12.72
CA ARG A 74 -8.22 5.68 13.39
C ARG A 74 -6.81 5.12 13.61
N LEU A 75 -5.86 5.33 12.69
CA LEU A 75 -4.45 4.93 12.90
C LEU A 75 -3.78 5.76 14.00
N LEU A 76 -4.03 7.07 14.07
CA LEU A 76 -3.54 7.91 15.16
C LEU A 76 -4.10 7.45 16.52
N HIS A 77 -5.39 7.11 16.55
CA HIS A 77 -6.06 6.59 17.74
C HIS A 77 -5.40 5.28 18.20
N ASN A 78 -5.18 4.34 17.28
CA ASN A 78 -4.48 3.09 17.57
C ASN A 78 -3.03 3.29 18.05
N ALA A 79 -2.38 4.37 17.61
CA ALA A 79 -1.05 4.76 18.06
C ALA A 79 -1.07 5.49 19.42
N ASN A 80 -2.24 5.70 20.04
CA ASN A 80 -2.46 6.50 21.25
C ASN A 80 -2.03 7.97 21.09
N ILE A 81 -2.12 8.50 19.86
CA ILE A 81 -1.84 9.91 19.56
C ILE A 81 -3.09 10.75 19.85
N ILE A 82 -4.29 10.27 19.49
CA ILE A 82 -5.58 10.93 19.76
C ILE A 82 -6.46 10.11 20.71
N THR A 83 -7.47 10.72 21.33
CA THR A 83 -8.31 10.11 22.36
C THR A 83 -9.54 9.38 21.80
N ASP A 84 -10.22 8.59 22.65
CA ASP A 84 -11.50 7.95 22.30
C ASP A 84 -12.59 8.99 21.97
N GLU A 85 -12.64 10.11 22.72
CA GLU A 85 -13.62 11.19 22.49
C GLU A 85 -13.43 11.85 21.12
N ASP A 86 -12.17 12.03 20.68
CA ASP A 86 -11.86 12.62 19.38
C ASP A 86 -12.39 11.76 18.23
N ILE A 87 -12.20 10.43 18.29
CA ILE A 87 -12.54 9.53 17.18
C ILE A 87 -14.03 9.12 17.15
N GLU A 88 -14.69 9.01 18.30
CA GLU A 88 -16.09 8.56 18.38
C GLU A 88 -17.04 9.50 17.62
N SER A 89 -16.88 10.81 17.78
CA SER A 89 -17.70 11.82 17.10
C SER A 89 -17.54 11.76 15.57
N ILE A 90 -16.30 11.64 15.09
CA ILE A 90 -15.95 11.59 13.68
C ILE A 90 -16.54 10.35 12.99
N GLU A 91 -16.46 9.20 13.67
CA GLU A 91 -16.90 7.93 13.10
C GLU A 91 -18.41 7.72 13.13
N GLU A 92 -19.10 8.20 14.17
CA GLU A 92 -20.57 8.07 14.26
C GLU A 92 -21.25 8.63 13.00
N ASP A 93 -20.83 9.81 12.56
CA ASP A 93 -21.36 10.48 11.37
C ASP A 93 -20.90 9.81 10.06
N SER A 94 -19.69 9.22 10.03
CA SER A 94 -19.08 8.67 8.81
C SER A 94 -19.52 7.24 8.48
N ILE A 95 -19.95 6.45 9.47
CA ILE A 95 -20.23 5.02 9.29
C ILE A 95 -21.41 4.77 8.36
N GLU A 96 -22.52 5.51 8.50
CA GLU A 96 -23.71 5.32 7.65
C GLU A 96 -23.36 5.63 6.19
N PHE A 97 -22.67 6.73 5.94
CA PHE A 97 -22.17 7.10 4.62
C PHE A 97 -21.27 6.00 4.00
N PHE A 98 -20.33 5.43 4.76
CA PHE A 98 -19.47 4.36 4.24
C PHE A 98 -20.20 3.04 4.01
N LEU A 99 -21.31 2.77 4.71
CA LEU A 99 -22.18 1.62 4.40
C LEU A 99 -22.94 1.81 3.09
N GLU A 100 -23.34 3.04 2.76
CA GLU A 100 -23.91 3.36 1.44
C GLU A 100 -22.86 3.20 0.34
N LEU A 101 -21.63 3.66 0.55
CA LEU A 101 -20.52 3.46 -0.39
C LEU A 101 -20.21 1.98 -0.63
N LEU A 102 -20.24 1.15 0.42
CA LEU A 102 -20.10 -0.30 0.29
C LEU A 102 -21.16 -0.85 -0.67
N SER A 103 -22.42 -0.46 -0.48
CA SER A 103 -23.53 -0.92 -1.32
C SER A 103 -23.33 -0.48 -2.77
N ALA A 104 -22.92 0.77 -3.00
CA ALA A 104 -22.65 1.30 -4.33
C ALA A 104 -21.44 0.61 -5.02
N ALA A 105 -20.36 0.35 -4.29
CA ALA A 105 -19.18 -0.35 -4.81
C ALA A 105 -19.51 -1.82 -5.15
N ALA A 106 -20.34 -2.47 -4.33
CA ALA A 106 -20.84 -3.82 -4.59
C ALA A 106 -21.71 -3.88 -5.85
N ASP A 107 -22.60 -2.91 -6.07
CA ASP A 107 -23.42 -2.84 -7.28
C ASP A 107 -22.56 -2.64 -8.54
N ARG A 108 -21.49 -1.85 -8.44
CA ARG A 108 -20.51 -1.64 -9.52
C ARG A 108 -19.49 -2.77 -9.65
N LYS A 109 -19.45 -3.72 -8.71
CA LYS A 109 -18.48 -4.83 -8.64
C LYS A 109 -17.03 -4.36 -8.51
N GLU A 110 -16.81 -3.24 -7.84
CA GLU A 110 -15.50 -2.60 -7.69
C GLU A 110 -14.83 -3.08 -6.40
N TYR A 111 -13.82 -3.95 -6.50
CA TYR A 111 -13.09 -4.46 -5.34
C TYR A 111 -11.84 -3.65 -4.97
N ASP A 112 -11.38 -2.72 -5.82
CA ASP A 112 -10.13 -1.93 -5.68
C ASP A 112 -9.81 -1.44 -4.24
N LEU A 113 -8.52 -1.38 -3.87
CA LEU A 113 -8.10 -0.91 -2.54
C LEU A 113 -8.45 0.56 -2.31
N PHE A 114 -8.27 1.41 -3.31
CA PHE A 114 -8.42 2.85 -3.17
C PHE A 114 -9.83 3.33 -3.40
N THR A 115 -10.55 2.77 -4.38
CA THR A 115 -11.88 3.26 -4.76
C THR A 115 -13.00 2.26 -4.53
N GLY A 116 -12.67 1.01 -4.16
CA GLY A 116 -13.60 -0.10 -4.07
C GLY A 116 -13.77 -0.69 -2.67
N LEU A 117 -14.27 -1.93 -2.66
CA LEU A 117 -14.67 -2.63 -1.44
C LEU A 117 -13.51 -2.92 -0.48
N ILE A 118 -12.27 -3.07 -0.96
CA ILE A 118 -11.15 -3.49 -0.11
C ILE A 118 -10.78 -2.39 0.88
N GLY A 119 -10.65 -1.13 0.46
CA GLY A 119 -10.35 -0.02 1.37
C GLY A 119 -11.42 0.15 2.45
N LEU A 120 -12.70 0.10 2.04
CA LEU A 120 -13.83 0.08 2.97
C LEU A 120 -13.76 -1.10 3.94
N GLY A 121 -13.40 -2.27 3.45
CA GLY A 121 -13.25 -3.48 4.26
C GLY A 121 -12.15 -3.36 5.31
N ILE A 122 -11.00 -2.79 4.94
CA ILE A 122 -9.90 -2.53 5.89
C ILE A 122 -10.35 -1.56 6.97
N TYR A 123 -11.03 -0.48 6.61
CA TYR A 123 -11.61 0.47 7.57
C TYR A 123 -12.61 -0.21 8.51
N PHE A 124 -13.62 -0.91 7.98
CA PHE A 124 -14.64 -1.59 8.80
C PHE A 124 -14.07 -2.66 9.72
N LEU A 125 -13.02 -3.36 9.27
CA LEU A 125 -12.32 -4.34 10.08
C LEU A 125 -11.54 -3.67 11.23
N GLU A 126 -11.06 -2.45 11.02
CA GLU A 126 -10.34 -1.70 12.04
C GLU A 126 -11.26 -1.25 13.17
N ILE A 127 -12.44 -0.73 12.83
CA ILE A 127 -13.47 -0.33 13.79
C ILE A 127 -14.32 -1.51 14.31
N LYS A 128 -13.92 -2.75 14.00
CA LYS A 128 -14.58 -4.01 14.43
C LYS A 128 -16.05 -4.14 13.98
N LYS A 129 -16.43 -3.48 12.88
CA LYS A 129 -17.74 -3.61 12.23
C LYS A 129 -17.78 -4.86 11.35
N PHE A 130 -17.69 -6.03 12.00
CA PHE A 130 -17.49 -7.32 11.35
C PHE A 130 -18.64 -7.74 10.43
N ASP A 131 -19.85 -7.23 10.65
CA ASP A 131 -20.99 -7.46 9.75
C ASP A 131 -20.77 -6.81 8.38
N ALA A 132 -20.22 -5.60 8.34
CA ALA A 132 -19.86 -4.92 7.09
C ALA A 132 -18.68 -5.62 6.40
N ALA A 133 -17.63 -5.98 7.15
CA ALA A 133 -16.51 -6.74 6.61
C ALA A 133 -16.94 -8.12 6.06
N SER A 134 -17.82 -8.84 6.75
CA SER A 134 -18.37 -10.12 6.30
C SER A 134 -19.19 -9.99 5.01
N LYS A 135 -19.97 -8.91 4.86
CA LYS A 135 -20.66 -8.60 3.59
C LYS A 135 -19.67 -8.43 2.44
N ILE A 136 -18.55 -7.75 2.67
CA ILE A 136 -17.50 -7.58 1.66
C ILE A 136 -16.86 -8.92 1.30
N VAL A 137 -16.51 -9.76 2.29
CA VAL A 137 -15.99 -11.13 2.03
C VAL A 137 -16.98 -11.95 1.20
N SER A 138 -18.27 -11.88 1.53
CA SER A 138 -19.33 -12.56 0.77
C SER A 138 -19.42 -12.04 -0.66
N HIS A 139 -19.30 -10.73 -0.86
CA HIS A 139 -19.30 -10.14 -2.19
C HIS A 139 -18.08 -10.58 -3.03
N ILE A 140 -16.89 -10.61 -2.42
CA ILE A 140 -15.67 -11.14 -3.04
C ILE A 140 -15.87 -12.62 -3.43
N ASP A 141 -16.50 -13.44 -2.58
CA ASP A 141 -16.83 -14.83 -2.92
C ASP A 141 -17.79 -14.93 -4.11
N HIS A 142 -18.77 -14.03 -4.20
CA HIS A 142 -19.73 -14.01 -5.30
C HIS A 142 -19.13 -13.55 -6.63
N LEU A 143 -18.17 -12.62 -6.61
CA LEU A 143 -17.51 -12.11 -7.81
C LEU A 143 -16.40 -13.04 -8.34
N LYS A 144 -15.99 -14.06 -7.57
CA LYS A 144 -14.88 -14.91 -7.99
C LYS A 144 -15.24 -15.70 -9.24
N HIS A 145 -14.26 -15.85 -10.10
CA HIS A 145 -14.23 -16.85 -11.14
C HIS A 145 -13.38 -18.03 -10.67
N GLU A 146 -13.79 -19.25 -11.02
CA GLU A 146 -13.12 -20.48 -10.61
C GLU A 146 -12.72 -21.31 -11.85
N ARG A 147 -11.45 -21.74 -11.88
CA ARG A 147 -10.91 -22.65 -12.89
C ARG A 147 -9.89 -23.58 -12.23
N ASN A 148 -10.08 -24.89 -12.30
CA ASN A 148 -9.12 -25.89 -11.80
C ASN A 148 -8.64 -25.64 -10.35
N GLN A 149 -9.55 -25.29 -9.43
CA GLN A 149 -9.23 -24.90 -8.03
C GLN A 149 -8.51 -23.56 -7.85
N SER A 150 -8.28 -22.83 -8.94
CA SER A 150 -7.74 -21.47 -8.93
C SER A 150 -8.88 -20.46 -8.98
N PHE A 151 -8.82 -19.45 -8.11
CA PHE A 151 -9.79 -18.35 -8.05
C PHE A 151 -9.15 -17.06 -8.54
N PHE A 152 -9.91 -16.27 -9.28
CA PHE A 152 -9.48 -14.96 -9.77
C PHE A 152 -10.67 -14.01 -9.95
N TRP A 153 -10.39 -12.72 -10.11
CA TRP A 153 -11.41 -11.67 -10.23
C TRP A 153 -11.15 -10.84 -11.48
N ILE A 154 -12.23 -10.53 -12.20
CA ILE A 154 -12.18 -9.64 -13.36
C ILE A 154 -12.29 -8.21 -12.88
N ASP A 155 -11.33 -7.39 -13.31
CA ASP A 155 -11.33 -5.95 -13.07
C ASP A 155 -12.42 -5.29 -13.92
N HIS A 156 -13.38 -4.67 -13.24
CA HIS A 156 -14.50 -3.96 -13.87
C HIS A 156 -14.27 -2.44 -13.98
N ILE A 157 -13.14 -1.93 -13.48
CA ILE A 157 -12.76 -0.52 -13.56
C ILE A 157 -12.12 -0.20 -14.92
N VAL A 158 -11.33 -1.13 -15.44
CA VAL A 158 -10.75 -1.01 -16.78
C VAL A 158 -11.81 -1.21 -17.86
N LYS A 159 -11.64 -0.54 -19.00
CA LYS A 159 -12.57 -0.63 -20.13
C LYS A 159 -12.49 -1.96 -20.88
N GLU A 160 -11.41 -2.70 -20.71
CA GLU A 160 -11.15 -3.96 -21.40
C GLU A 160 -11.80 -5.11 -20.64
N ASP A 161 -12.58 -5.94 -21.35
CA ASP A 161 -13.21 -7.10 -20.76
C ASP A 161 -12.19 -8.21 -20.45
N ASN A 162 -12.48 -9.00 -19.41
CA ASN A 162 -11.72 -10.20 -19.03
C ASN A 162 -10.29 -9.93 -18.51
N ILE A 163 -10.02 -8.71 -18.06
CA ILE A 163 -8.75 -8.37 -17.44
C ILE A 163 -8.74 -8.79 -15.98
N ILE A 164 -7.67 -9.49 -15.59
CA ILE A 164 -7.30 -9.70 -14.19
C ILE A 164 -6.18 -8.71 -13.87
N ASP A 165 -6.41 -7.86 -12.89
CA ASP A 165 -5.38 -6.98 -12.35
C ASP A 165 -4.54 -7.73 -11.30
N LEU A 166 -3.22 -7.63 -11.41
CA LEU A 166 -2.25 -8.30 -10.54
C LEU A 166 -1.40 -7.32 -9.73
N GLY A 167 -1.82 -6.04 -9.64
CA GLY A 167 -1.25 -5.06 -8.74
C GLY A 167 -1.72 -5.22 -7.30
N LEU A 168 -0.86 -4.95 -6.32
CA LEU A 168 -1.26 -4.89 -4.91
C LEU A 168 -2.15 -3.68 -4.59
N ALA A 169 -2.07 -2.63 -5.41
CA ALA A 169 -2.95 -1.48 -5.25
C ALA A 169 -4.37 -1.74 -5.81
N HIS A 170 -4.51 -2.59 -6.83
CA HIS A 170 -5.75 -2.61 -7.63
C HIS A 170 -6.35 -3.99 -7.86
N GLY A 171 -5.61 -5.06 -7.58
CA GLY A 171 -5.88 -6.37 -8.15
C GLY A 171 -5.95 -7.52 -7.17
N GLN A 172 -5.78 -8.73 -7.70
CA GLN A 172 -5.87 -9.97 -6.95
C GLN A 172 -4.96 -10.05 -5.69
N PRO A 173 -3.73 -9.50 -5.67
CA PRO A 173 -2.92 -9.43 -4.45
C PRO A 173 -3.56 -8.62 -3.30
N SER A 174 -4.33 -7.57 -3.61
CA SER A 174 -5.03 -6.77 -2.60
C SER A 174 -6.17 -7.56 -1.97
N ILE A 175 -6.91 -8.35 -2.77
CA ILE A 175 -7.96 -9.25 -2.29
C ILE A 175 -7.38 -10.27 -1.31
N ILE A 176 -6.28 -10.94 -1.66
CA ILE A 176 -5.60 -11.91 -0.77
C ILE A 176 -5.22 -11.24 0.55
N SER A 177 -4.64 -10.03 0.47
CA SER A 177 -4.18 -9.29 1.63
C SER A 177 -5.34 -8.91 2.56
N PHE A 178 -6.44 -8.40 2.03
CA PHE A 178 -7.65 -8.10 2.80
C PHE A 178 -8.26 -9.35 3.45
N LEU A 179 -8.41 -10.44 2.71
CA LEU A 179 -8.92 -11.70 3.27
C LEU A 179 -8.04 -12.22 4.41
N ALA A 180 -6.71 -12.01 4.33
CA ALA A 180 -5.81 -12.37 5.41
C ALA A 180 -6.01 -11.51 6.66
N GLU A 181 -6.24 -10.20 6.50
CA GLU A 181 -6.63 -9.33 7.62
C GLU A 181 -7.93 -9.80 8.27
N CYS A 182 -8.97 -10.08 7.46
CA CYS A 182 -10.25 -10.62 7.95
C CYS A 182 -10.03 -11.90 8.77
N TYR A 183 -9.25 -12.84 8.24
CA TYR A 183 -8.93 -14.09 8.93
C TYR A 183 -8.29 -13.84 10.30
N HIS A 184 -7.26 -12.98 10.37
CA HIS A 184 -6.53 -12.73 11.61
C HIS A 184 -7.37 -11.97 12.65
N LYS A 185 -8.30 -11.13 12.21
CA LYS A 185 -9.27 -10.46 13.09
C LYS A 185 -10.49 -11.33 13.44
N GLY A 186 -10.55 -12.56 12.93
CA GLY A 186 -11.62 -13.52 13.25
C GLY A 186 -12.90 -13.35 12.43
N CYS A 187 -12.88 -12.54 11.37
CA CYS A 187 -14.00 -12.35 10.45
C CYS A 187 -13.96 -13.41 9.35
N GLU A 188 -15.05 -14.20 9.19
CA GLU A 188 -15.23 -15.17 8.11
C GLU A 188 -14.04 -16.13 7.88
N LYS A 189 -13.41 -16.62 8.96
CA LYS A 189 -12.12 -17.33 8.88
C LYS A 189 -12.09 -18.48 7.86
N GLU A 190 -13.11 -19.33 7.86
CA GLU A 190 -13.16 -20.49 6.96
C GLU A 190 -13.30 -20.07 5.49
N MET A 191 -14.18 -19.09 5.22
CA MET A 191 -14.38 -18.54 3.89
C MET A 191 -13.12 -17.83 3.39
N CYS A 192 -12.51 -16.99 4.24
CA CYS A 192 -11.26 -16.31 3.92
C CYS A 192 -10.16 -17.31 3.56
N ALA A 193 -9.94 -18.34 4.38
CA ALA A 193 -8.93 -19.36 4.11
C ALA A 193 -9.21 -20.13 2.80
N LYS A 194 -10.49 -20.42 2.48
CA LYS A 194 -10.88 -21.04 1.21
C LYS A 194 -10.56 -20.13 0.02
N LEU A 195 -10.95 -18.86 0.09
CA LEU A 195 -10.75 -17.88 -0.98
C LEU A 195 -9.26 -17.61 -1.21
N ILE A 196 -8.49 -17.44 -0.13
CA ILE A 196 -7.04 -17.27 -0.19
C ILE A 196 -6.41 -18.49 -0.87
N ARG A 197 -6.79 -19.72 -0.49
CA ARG A 197 -6.24 -20.95 -1.08
C ARG A 197 -6.48 -21.00 -2.59
N GLY A 198 -7.69 -20.73 -3.06
CA GLY A 198 -7.96 -20.69 -4.50
C GLY A 198 -7.21 -19.56 -5.20
N SER A 199 -7.13 -18.38 -4.58
CA SER A 199 -6.41 -17.24 -5.17
C SER A 199 -4.90 -17.47 -5.29
N VAL A 200 -4.27 -18.10 -4.30
CA VAL A 200 -2.84 -18.42 -4.40
C VAL A 200 -2.53 -19.57 -5.35
N ASN A 201 -3.48 -20.49 -5.58
CA ASN A 201 -3.30 -21.51 -6.63
C ASN A 201 -3.14 -20.84 -8.01
N PHE A 202 -3.91 -19.78 -8.27
CA PHE A 202 -3.76 -18.98 -9.49
C PHE A 202 -2.38 -18.31 -9.58
N LEU A 203 -1.89 -17.72 -8.49
CA LEU A 203 -0.55 -17.13 -8.46
C LEU A 203 0.55 -18.19 -8.62
N LYS A 204 0.36 -19.41 -8.07
CA LYS A 204 1.29 -20.54 -8.27
C LYS A 204 1.36 -20.95 -9.75
N GLU A 205 0.23 -20.97 -10.48
CA GLU A 205 0.22 -21.23 -11.93
C GLU A 205 1.11 -20.21 -12.67
N LEU A 206 0.91 -18.91 -12.42
CA LEU A 206 1.69 -17.85 -13.05
C LEU A 206 3.18 -17.88 -12.67
N TYR A 207 3.48 -18.26 -11.42
CA TYR A 207 4.84 -18.43 -10.96
C TYR A 207 5.53 -19.58 -11.68
N GLU A 208 4.93 -20.76 -11.75
CA GLU A 208 5.56 -21.92 -12.41
C GLU A 208 5.80 -21.69 -13.90
N GLU A 209 4.96 -20.90 -14.57
CA GLU A 209 5.15 -20.50 -15.97
C GLU A 209 6.39 -19.62 -16.20
N ASN A 210 6.79 -18.81 -15.20
CA ASN A 210 7.77 -17.73 -15.38
C ASN A 210 8.84 -17.66 -14.26
N LYS A 211 9.01 -18.69 -13.42
CA LYS A 211 9.88 -18.64 -12.23
C LYS A 211 11.36 -18.39 -12.50
N ASP A 212 11.83 -18.62 -13.73
CA ASP A 212 13.20 -18.34 -14.16
C ASP A 212 13.41 -16.89 -14.63
N SER A 213 12.32 -16.10 -14.75
CA SER A 213 12.36 -14.69 -15.14
C SER A 213 12.73 -13.78 -13.95
N GLN A 214 13.32 -12.61 -14.25
CA GLN A 214 13.60 -11.61 -13.21
C GLN A 214 12.31 -10.98 -12.65
N PHE A 215 11.34 -10.72 -13.53
CA PHE A 215 9.98 -10.32 -13.18
C PHE A 215 9.03 -11.42 -13.61
N ILE A 216 8.34 -12.03 -12.65
CA ILE A 216 7.58 -13.26 -12.81
C ILE A 216 6.11 -12.95 -13.15
N PHE A 217 5.53 -11.97 -12.46
CA PHE A 217 4.11 -11.68 -12.56
C PHE A 217 3.85 -10.53 -13.55
N PRO A 218 2.91 -10.70 -14.49
CA PRO A 218 2.44 -9.58 -15.29
C PRO A 218 1.68 -8.59 -14.41
N SER A 219 1.55 -7.33 -14.83
CA SER A 219 0.68 -6.35 -14.16
C SER A 219 -0.79 -6.66 -14.44
N LYS A 220 -1.10 -7.14 -15.64
CA LYS A 220 -2.45 -7.50 -16.09
C LYS A 220 -2.43 -8.74 -16.96
N LEU A 221 -3.49 -9.53 -16.88
CA LEU A 221 -3.69 -10.72 -17.70
C LEU A 221 -5.10 -10.70 -18.29
N ASN A 222 -5.21 -10.75 -19.62
CA ASN A 222 -6.49 -11.03 -20.26
C ASN A 222 -6.74 -12.54 -20.24
N ILE A 223 -7.71 -13.00 -19.46
CA ILE A 223 -7.95 -14.44 -19.26
C ILE A 223 -8.58 -15.11 -20.49
N ALA A 224 -9.19 -14.34 -21.40
CA ALA A 224 -9.81 -14.85 -22.62
C ALA A 224 -8.79 -15.06 -23.75
N THR A 225 -7.84 -14.13 -23.91
CA THR A 225 -6.83 -14.19 -24.98
C THR A 225 -5.51 -14.81 -24.53
N GLY A 226 -5.24 -14.81 -23.21
CA GLY A 226 -3.94 -15.17 -22.64
C GLY A 226 -2.89 -14.05 -22.75
N GLU A 227 -3.28 -12.87 -23.22
CA GLU A 227 -2.38 -11.71 -23.33
C GLU A 227 -1.93 -11.22 -21.96
N LYS A 228 -0.62 -11.03 -21.80
CA LYS A 228 0.02 -10.59 -20.55
C LYS A 228 0.65 -9.22 -20.78
N GLN A 229 0.22 -8.24 -19.99
CA GLN A 229 0.95 -6.99 -19.87
C GLN A 229 2.02 -7.17 -18.80
N LEU A 230 3.29 -7.11 -19.18
CA LEU A 230 4.39 -7.23 -18.23
C LEU A 230 4.47 -5.98 -17.36
N SER A 231 4.76 -6.14 -16.06
CA SER A 231 4.97 -5.01 -15.17
C SER A 231 6.35 -4.37 -15.40
N GLU A 232 7.39 -5.19 -15.61
CA GLU A 232 8.82 -4.80 -15.73
C GLU A 232 9.26 -3.67 -14.79
N ARG A 233 8.70 -3.67 -13.57
CA ARG A 233 8.92 -2.61 -12.60
C ARG A 233 9.00 -3.21 -11.21
N LEU A 234 10.03 -2.78 -10.48
CA LEU A 234 10.18 -3.01 -9.06
C LEU A 234 9.40 -1.93 -8.31
N ALA A 235 8.14 -2.18 -8.00
CA ALA A 235 7.25 -1.23 -7.34
C ALA A 235 6.29 -1.92 -6.37
N TRP A 236 5.70 -1.14 -5.46
CA TRP A 236 4.66 -1.61 -4.56
C TRP A 236 3.33 -1.83 -5.31
N CYS A 237 2.92 -0.85 -6.12
CA CYS A 237 1.59 -0.86 -6.74
C CYS A 237 1.39 -1.99 -7.75
N TYR A 238 2.39 -2.25 -8.59
CA TYR A 238 2.40 -3.31 -9.60
C TYR A 238 3.76 -4.01 -9.63
N GLY A 239 3.71 -5.34 -9.80
CA GLY A 239 4.89 -6.18 -9.91
C GLY A 239 5.13 -7.08 -8.70
N ASP A 240 6.22 -7.82 -8.77
CA ASP A 240 6.49 -8.98 -7.91
C ASP A 240 6.63 -8.63 -6.42
N LEU A 241 7.03 -7.40 -6.05
CA LEU A 241 7.11 -6.99 -4.63
C LEU A 241 5.72 -7.01 -3.97
N GLY A 242 4.73 -6.40 -4.62
CA GLY A 242 3.35 -6.39 -4.13
C GLY A 242 2.74 -7.79 -4.10
N VAL A 243 3.04 -8.61 -5.11
CA VAL A 243 2.60 -10.01 -5.14
C VAL A 243 3.24 -10.81 -4.00
N ALA A 244 4.54 -10.66 -3.73
CA ALA A 244 5.23 -11.33 -2.65
C ALA A 244 4.66 -10.99 -1.26
N ILE A 245 4.26 -9.74 -1.03
CA ILE A 245 3.55 -9.31 0.21
C ILE A 245 2.26 -10.13 0.38
N SER A 246 1.45 -10.24 -0.68
CA SER A 246 0.20 -11.01 -0.63
C SER A 246 0.42 -12.51 -0.42
N ILE A 247 1.45 -13.11 -1.02
CA ILE A 247 1.82 -14.52 -0.83
C ILE A 247 2.27 -14.74 0.61
N TRP A 248 3.05 -13.81 1.19
CA TRP A 248 3.43 -13.88 2.59
C TRP A 248 2.20 -13.84 3.50
N LYS A 249 1.28 -12.89 3.28
CA LYS A 249 0.02 -12.81 4.03
C LYS A 249 -0.81 -14.11 3.88
N ALA A 250 -0.87 -14.69 2.69
CA ALA A 250 -1.51 -15.99 2.49
C ALA A 250 -0.84 -17.12 3.30
N TYR A 251 0.50 -17.17 3.32
CA TYR A 251 1.25 -18.11 4.18
C TYR A 251 0.86 -17.93 5.65
N THR A 252 0.73 -16.69 6.14
CA THR A 252 0.36 -16.46 7.55
C THR A 252 -0.99 -17.07 7.93
N VAL A 253 -1.91 -17.23 6.98
CA VAL A 253 -3.23 -17.84 7.16
C VAL A 253 -3.18 -19.36 6.94
N LEU A 254 -2.63 -19.79 5.79
CA LEU A 254 -2.71 -21.19 5.34
C LEU A 254 -1.65 -22.09 5.97
N LYS A 255 -0.55 -21.50 6.48
CA LYS A 255 0.65 -22.20 6.98
C LYS A 255 1.20 -23.23 5.98
N ASP A 256 1.11 -22.90 4.70
CA ASP A 256 1.66 -23.68 3.59
C ASP A 256 3.13 -23.27 3.36
N GLU A 257 4.07 -24.15 3.73
CA GLU A 257 5.50 -23.88 3.61
C GLU A 257 5.96 -23.66 2.16
N ASP A 258 5.23 -24.16 1.16
CA ASP A 258 5.54 -23.90 -0.24
C ASP A 258 5.31 -22.41 -0.57
N LEU A 259 4.29 -21.77 0.03
CA LEU A 259 4.06 -20.32 -0.13
C LEU A 259 5.18 -19.50 0.50
N LYS A 260 5.68 -19.94 1.65
CA LYS A 260 6.84 -19.29 2.30
C LYS A 260 8.08 -19.39 1.44
N ALA A 261 8.37 -20.58 0.91
CA ALA A 261 9.51 -20.81 0.03
C ALA A 261 9.40 -20.00 -1.28
N MET A 262 8.21 -19.97 -1.89
CA MET A 262 7.89 -19.17 -3.07
C MET A 262 8.11 -17.67 -2.82
N CYS A 263 7.54 -17.13 -1.73
CA CYS A 263 7.74 -15.72 -1.35
C CYS A 263 9.22 -15.39 -1.16
N HIS A 264 9.96 -16.22 -0.43
CA HIS A 264 11.40 -16.03 -0.21
C HIS A 264 12.18 -16.05 -1.53
N SER A 265 11.88 -17.00 -2.42
CA SER A 265 12.50 -17.09 -3.74
C SER A 265 12.25 -15.85 -4.59
N ILE A 266 11.01 -15.33 -4.61
CA ILE A 266 10.65 -14.11 -5.34
C ILE A 266 11.48 -12.93 -4.81
N ILE A 267 11.47 -12.71 -3.49
CA ILE A 267 12.13 -11.56 -2.90
C ILE A 267 13.67 -11.63 -3.03
N LEU A 268 14.27 -12.82 -2.96
CA LEU A 268 15.71 -13.00 -3.25
C LEU A 268 16.07 -12.83 -4.73
N ASN A 269 15.13 -13.11 -5.64
CA ASN A 269 15.35 -12.81 -7.05
C ASN A 269 15.37 -11.30 -7.27
N LEU A 270 14.41 -10.58 -6.66
CA LEU A 270 14.28 -9.13 -6.78
C LEU A 270 15.38 -8.36 -6.06
N SER A 271 15.99 -8.89 -4.99
CA SER A 271 17.10 -8.23 -4.27
C SER A 271 18.31 -7.94 -5.16
N LYS A 272 18.43 -8.66 -6.28
CA LYS A 272 19.49 -8.53 -7.28
C LYS A 272 19.22 -7.42 -8.30
N VAL A 273 17.98 -6.92 -8.40
CA VAL A 273 17.59 -5.84 -9.31
C VAL A 273 18.23 -4.54 -8.86
N LYS A 274 18.83 -3.79 -9.81
CA LYS A 274 19.46 -2.49 -9.58
C LYS A 274 18.73 -1.39 -10.37
N ALA A 275 19.06 -0.13 -10.10
CA ALA A 275 18.33 1.03 -10.63
C ALA A 275 18.24 1.10 -12.17
N ASP A 276 19.22 0.54 -12.88
CA ASP A 276 19.26 0.50 -14.34
C ASP A 276 18.29 -0.52 -14.96
N SER A 277 17.84 -1.51 -14.20
CA SER A 277 16.93 -2.57 -14.64
C SER A 277 15.64 -2.67 -13.81
N SER A 278 15.36 -1.68 -12.96
CA SER A 278 14.23 -1.73 -12.02
C SER A 278 12.92 -1.16 -12.56
N GLY A 279 12.94 -0.45 -13.69
CA GLY A 279 11.77 0.26 -14.20
C GLY A 279 11.33 1.47 -13.34
N VAL A 280 12.13 1.86 -12.33
CA VAL A 280 11.93 3.10 -11.56
C VAL A 280 12.24 4.28 -12.46
N PHE A 281 11.40 5.31 -12.45
CA PHE A 281 11.59 6.47 -13.31
C PHE A 281 12.91 7.20 -12.97
N TYR A 282 13.73 7.44 -14.00
CA TYR A 282 14.98 8.19 -13.91
C TYR A 282 15.04 9.27 -14.99
N SER A 283 15.12 10.53 -14.57
CA SER A 283 15.33 11.67 -15.46
C SER A 283 16.83 11.87 -15.69
N LYS A 284 17.31 11.53 -16.90
CA LYS A 284 18.71 11.79 -17.29
C LYS A 284 19.06 13.28 -17.31
N LYS A 285 18.10 14.14 -17.66
CA LYS A 285 18.28 15.59 -17.75
C LYS A 285 18.59 16.22 -16.39
N ASN A 286 17.89 15.76 -15.36
CA ASN A 286 17.99 16.31 -14.01
C ASN A 286 18.85 15.43 -13.08
N GLU A 287 19.27 14.25 -13.55
CA GLU A 287 19.97 13.23 -12.75
C GLU A 287 19.20 12.83 -11.48
N CYS A 288 17.89 12.63 -11.65
CA CYS A 288 16.94 12.40 -10.56
C CYS A 288 16.22 11.07 -10.73
N ILE A 289 16.10 10.33 -9.63
CA ILE A 289 15.32 9.09 -9.55
C ILE A 289 14.09 9.30 -8.68
N ASP A 290 12.99 8.62 -9.01
CA ASP A 290 11.79 8.63 -8.20
C ASP A 290 12.04 8.01 -6.80
N THR A 291 11.57 8.69 -5.77
CA THR A 291 11.72 8.31 -4.35
C THR A 291 10.41 8.00 -3.68
N GLY A 292 9.25 8.14 -4.34
CA GLY A 292 7.94 7.88 -3.74
C GLY A 292 7.78 6.46 -3.22
N ILE A 293 6.77 6.23 -2.38
CA ILE A 293 6.45 4.89 -1.84
C ILE A 293 5.90 4.00 -2.96
N CYS A 294 5.02 4.54 -3.80
CA CYS A 294 4.24 3.77 -4.77
C CYS A 294 5.11 2.93 -5.72
N HIS A 295 6.14 3.57 -6.27
CA HIS A 295 6.99 3.01 -7.32
C HIS A 295 8.39 3.64 -7.36
N GLY A 296 8.84 4.21 -6.24
CA GLY A 296 10.15 4.84 -6.10
C GLY A 296 11.07 4.10 -5.12
N THR A 297 12.29 4.63 -4.99
CA THR A 297 13.37 4.00 -4.20
C THR A 297 13.02 3.78 -2.73
N SER A 298 12.24 4.66 -2.09
CA SER A 298 11.91 4.53 -0.66
C SER A 298 10.97 3.35 -0.40
N GLY A 299 9.92 3.19 -1.21
CA GLY A 299 8.99 2.05 -1.07
C GLY A 299 9.68 0.72 -1.30
N ILE A 300 10.58 0.65 -2.29
CA ILE A 300 11.39 -0.54 -2.55
C ILE A 300 12.28 -0.87 -1.35
N SER A 301 12.98 0.14 -0.82
CA SER A 301 13.84 -0.02 0.36
C SER A 301 13.05 -0.49 1.59
N HIS A 302 11.85 0.06 1.79
CA HIS A 302 10.93 -0.29 2.88
C HIS A 302 10.51 -1.76 2.81
N ILE A 303 10.10 -2.23 1.63
CA ILE A 303 9.67 -3.61 1.43
C ILE A 303 10.82 -4.60 1.67
N PHE A 304 12.03 -4.32 1.17
CA PHE A 304 13.19 -5.16 1.46
C PHE A 304 13.55 -5.19 2.95
N ASN A 305 13.44 -4.06 3.66
CA ASN A 305 13.64 -4.03 5.11
C ASN A 305 12.63 -4.92 5.85
N LYS A 306 11.34 -4.86 5.47
CA LYS A 306 10.29 -5.71 6.06
C LYS A 306 10.60 -7.20 5.84
N PHE A 307 10.97 -7.59 4.61
CA PHE A 307 11.35 -8.98 4.33
C PHE A 307 12.67 -9.40 4.96
N TYR A 308 13.63 -8.48 5.13
CA TYR A 308 14.84 -8.74 5.90
C TYR A 308 14.51 -9.04 7.37
N ARG A 309 13.60 -8.27 8.01
CA ARG A 309 13.16 -8.55 9.39
C ARG A 309 12.52 -9.93 9.53
N ILE A 310 11.83 -10.40 8.49
CA ILE A 310 11.17 -11.73 8.43
C ILE A 310 12.17 -12.86 8.20
N PHE A 311 12.99 -12.78 7.15
CA PHE A 311 13.85 -13.89 6.70
C PHE A 311 15.27 -13.85 7.25
N GLN A 312 15.70 -12.70 7.80
CA GLN A 312 17.04 -12.46 8.32
C GLN A 312 18.16 -12.81 7.33
N ASN A 313 17.91 -12.57 6.04
CA ASN A 313 18.84 -12.84 4.95
C ASN A 313 19.62 -11.57 4.56
N GLU A 314 20.96 -11.65 4.57
CA GLU A 314 21.82 -10.50 4.31
C GLU A 314 21.64 -9.90 2.90
N GLU A 315 21.32 -10.70 1.88
CA GLU A 315 21.06 -10.17 0.52
C GLU A 315 19.87 -9.19 0.50
N LEU A 316 18.88 -9.41 1.37
CA LEU A 316 17.73 -8.51 1.51
C LEU A 316 18.12 -7.23 2.23
N LYS A 317 19.01 -7.33 3.22
CA LYS A 317 19.58 -6.16 3.90
C LYS A 317 20.42 -5.33 2.95
N GLU A 318 21.25 -5.96 2.13
CA GLU A 318 22.05 -5.28 1.10
C GLU A 318 21.16 -4.58 0.05
N ALA A 319 20.06 -5.22 -0.36
CA ALA A 319 19.09 -4.58 -1.25
C ALA A 319 18.42 -3.37 -0.59
N HIS A 320 17.95 -3.52 0.66
CA HIS A 320 17.43 -2.41 1.46
C HIS A 320 18.43 -1.25 1.53
N ASP A 321 19.68 -1.53 1.94
CA ASP A 321 20.75 -0.55 2.11
C ASP A 321 21.07 0.18 0.80
N TYR A 322 21.09 -0.56 -0.33
CA TYR A 322 21.28 0.00 -1.68
C TYR A 322 20.18 0.99 -2.04
N TRP A 323 18.91 0.58 -1.94
CA TRP A 323 17.77 1.43 -2.29
C TRP A 323 17.62 2.62 -1.35
N MET A 324 17.87 2.44 -0.05
CA MET A 324 17.90 3.51 0.95
C MET A 324 18.97 4.55 0.61
N SER A 325 20.16 4.10 0.18
CA SER A 325 21.23 5.02 -0.20
C SER A 325 20.84 5.89 -1.40
N LEU A 326 20.10 5.35 -2.37
CA LEU A 326 19.59 6.13 -3.50
C LEU A 326 18.56 7.16 -3.04
N THR A 327 17.64 6.79 -2.15
CA THR A 327 16.68 7.72 -1.55
C THR A 327 17.39 8.87 -0.84
N LEU A 328 18.35 8.56 0.05
CA LEU A 328 19.10 9.57 0.79
C LEU A 328 19.97 10.47 -0.10
N ASN A 329 20.57 9.91 -1.15
CA ASN A 329 21.35 10.70 -2.12
C ASN A 329 20.44 11.63 -2.95
N GLN A 330 19.20 11.23 -3.20
CA GLN A 330 18.24 12.09 -3.90
C GLN A 330 17.77 13.25 -3.01
N LEU A 331 17.54 12.97 -1.72
CA LEU A 331 17.22 14.01 -0.72
C LEU A 331 18.37 15.02 -0.56
N ASP A 332 19.64 14.58 -0.56
CA ASP A 332 20.81 15.48 -0.50
C ASP A 332 20.84 16.49 -1.65
N LYS A 333 20.31 16.12 -2.81
CA LYS A 333 20.28 17.00 -3.99
C LYS A 333 19.19 18.09 -3.86
N GLY A 334 18.32 18.04 -2.84
CA GLY A 334 17.20 18.95 -2.69
C GLY A 334 16.19 18.86 -3.84
N VAL A 335 16.11 17.70 -4.49
CA VAL A 335 15.27 17.52 -5.67
C VAL A 335 13.82 17.27 -5.27
N LYS A 336 12.92 17.82 -6.07
CA LYS A 336 11.47 17.66 -5.99
C LYS A 336 11.04 16.30 -6.56
N PHE A 337 10.05 15.68 -5.95
CA PHE A 337 9.41 14.46 -6.45
C PHE A 337 7.95 14.40 -6.03
N PRO A 338 7.09 13.75 -6.85
CA PRO A 338 7.36 12.92 -8.03
C PRO A 338 7.59 13.69 -9.33
N TYR A 339 7.83 12.95 -10.41
CA TYR A 339 7.92 13.51 -11.76
C TYR A 339 6.52 13.68 -12.37
N ASP A 340 6.15 14.90 -12.70
CA ASP A 340 4.98 15.18 -13.52
C ASP A 340 5.31 14.90 -14.99
N LEU A 341 4.94 13.71 -15.45
CA LEU A 341 5.08 13.27 -16.85
C LEU A 341 4.37 14.19 -17.84
N LYS A 342 3.27 14.85 -17.44
CA LYS A 342 2.45 15.68 -18.32
C LYS A 342 3.13 17.02 -18.60
N ASN A 343 3.74 17.60 -17.57
CA ASN A 343 4.41 18.90 -17.66
C ASN A 343 5.93 18.78 -17.87
N ASP A 344 6.48 17.56 -17.88
CA ASP A 344 7.91 17.26 -18.03
C ASP A 344 8.76 17.93 -16.94
N GLU A 345 8.25 17.94 -15.70
CA GLU A 345 8.87 18.63 -14.57
C GLU A 345 8.84 17.80 -13.29
N TRP A 346 9.78 18.08 -12.39
CA TRP A 346 9.76 17.51 -11.04
C TRP A 346 8.96 18.44 -10.14
N VAL A 347 7.81 17.96 -9.67
CA VAL A 347 6.96 18.68 -8.74
C VAL A 347 7.27 18.25 -7.32
N GLU A 348 7.10 19.17 -6.40
CA GLU A 348 7.25 18.88 -4.98
C GLU A 348 5.87 18.73 -4.41
N HIS A 349 5.61 17.59 -3.78
CA HIS A 349 4.39 17.47 -3.01
C HIS A 349 4.59 16.66 -1.73
N THR A 350 3.69 16.93 -0.80
CA THR A 350 3.68 16.39 0.55
C THR A 350 2.71 15.23 0.73
N GLY A 351 2.09 14.75 -0.34
CA GLY A 351 1.28 13.53 -0.29
C GLY A 351 2.06 12.31 0.20
N LEU A 352 1.37 11.35 0.81
CA LEU A 352 2.00 10.13 1.35
C LEU A 352 2.52 9.20 0.25
N LEU A 353 1.74 8.95 -0.81
CA LEU A 353 2.04 7.84 -1.72
C LEU A 353 3.23 8.12 -2.65
N GLU A 354 3.39 9.37 -3.09
CA GLU A 354 4.41 9.77 -4.07
C GLU A 354 5.33 10.90 -3.56
N GLY A 355 5.01 11.45 -2.38
CA GLY A 355 5.60 12.70 -1.90
C GLY A 355 6.57 12.54 -0.74
N ILE A 356 7.07 13.69 -0.29
CA ILE A 356 8.10 13.75 0.74
C ILE A 356 7.64 13.20 2.09
N SER A 357 6.36 13.33 2.44
CA SER A 357 5.81 12.81 3.70
C SER A 357 5.87 11.29 3.76
N GLY A 358 5.60 10.60 2.65
CA GLY A 358 5.77 9.16 2.56
C GLY A 358 7.22 8.71 2.73
N VAL A 359 8.14 9.40 2.06
CA VAL A 359 9.58 9.18 2.25
C VAL A 359 9.95 9.38 3.72
N GLY A 360 9.44 10.44 4.34
CA GLY A 360 9.60 10.73 5.76
C GLY A 360 9.10 9.58 6.64
N MET A 361 7.94 9.01 6.35
CA MET A 361 7.40 7.86 7.10
C MET A 361 8.26 6.60 6.96
N VAL A 362 8.81 6.32 5.77
CA VAL A 362 9.77 5.22 5.58
C VAL A 362 11.04 5.42 6.41
N LEU A 363 11.58 6.64 6.40
CA LEU A 363 12.74 6.99 7.22
C LEU A 363 12.44 6.89 8.72
N LEU A 364 11.24 7.32 9.12
CA LEU A 364 10.76 7.28 10.50
C LEU A 364 10.59 5.84 11.00
N ASP A 365 9.96 4.95 10.23
CA ASP A 365 9.82 3.52 10.54
C ASP A 365 11.17 2.83 10.66
N TYR A 366 12.11 3.16 9.78
CA TYR A 366 13.45 2.58 9.84
C TYR A 366 14.21 3.02 11.10
N GLN A 367 14.20 4.31 11.41
CA GLN A 367 14.99 4.90 12.49
C GLN A 367 14.34 4.77 13.88
N TYR A 368 13.01 4.88 13.95
CA TYR A 368 12.19 4.88 15.15
C TYR A 368 10.90 4.05 14.93
N PRO A 369 10.98 2.72 14.75
CA PRO A 369 9.84 1.88 14.38
C PRO A 369 8.65 1.96 15.34
N GLU A 370 8.89 2.20 16.63
CA GLU A 370 7.82 2.37 17.63
C GLU A 370 6.98 3.62 17.40
N LYS A 371 7.55 4.67 16.79
CA LYS A 371 6.81 5.89 16.45
C LYS A 371 5.88 5.65 15.27
N ALA A 372 6.37 5.04 14.20
CA ALA A 372 5.61 4.78 12.98
C ALA A 372 4.90 3.42 13.03
N ARG A 373 4.30 3.03 14.15
CA ARG A 373 3.67 1.71 14.22
C ARG A 373 2.44 1.65 13.29
N ASP A 374 2.33 0.58 12.52
CA ASP A 374 1.18 0.24 11.64
C ASP A 374 0.84 1.30 10.55
N TRP A 375 1.68 2.30 10.33
CA TRP A 375 1.43 3.39 9.38
C TRP A 375 1.20 2.92 7.95
N ASP A 376 1.93 1.87 7.55
CA ASP A 376 1.94 1.32 6.20
C ASP A 376 0.82 0.30 5.94
N LYS A 377 -0.07 0.12 6.92
CA LYS A 377 -1.27 -0.72 6.79
C LYS A 377 -2.24 -0.19 5.75
N ILE A 378 -2.29 1.13 5.55
CA ILE A 378 -3.06 1.77 4.46
C ILE A 378 -2.62 1.26 3.06
N TYR A 379 -1.39 0.74 2.97
CA TYR A 379 -0.80 0.16 1.76
C TYR A 379 -0.68 -1.36 1.81
N LEU A 380 -1.33 -2.02 2.77
CA LEU A 380 -1.30 -3.48 2.97
C LEU A 380 0.12 -4.04 3.20
N MET A 381 1.09 -3.21 3.61
CA MET A 381 2.49 -3.60 3.81
C MET A 381 2.79 -4.12 5.24
N ASN A 382 1.76 -4.25 6.08
CA ASN A 382 1.87 -4.80 7.43
C ASN A 382 2.10 -6.34 7.37
N ILE A 383 3.36 -6.74 7.27
CA ILE A 383 3.79 -8.15 7.17
C ILE A 383 4.76 -8.61 8.27
N GLY A 384 5.17 -7.69 9.14
CA GLY A 384 6.16 -7.89 10.20
C GLY A 384 5.57 -8.27 11.55
#